data_AF-S4P9D6-F1
#
_entry.id   AF-S4P9D6-F1
#
_cell.length_a   1.000
_cell.length_b   1.000
_cell.length_c   1.000
_cell.angle_alpha   90.00
_cell.angle_beta   90.00
_cell.angle_gamma   90.00
#
_symmetry.space_group_name_H-M   'P 1'
#
loop_
_entity.id
_entity.type
_entity.pdbx_description
1 polymer ?
#
loop_
_entity_poly.entity_id
_entity_poly.type
_entity_poly.pdbx_seq_one_letter_code
_entity_poly.pdbx_strand_id
1 'polypeptide(L)' 'LSLVTWAHAVNNKTYLEAALASEVSMLEADIVLGQVTGKDGPPVPIMAHPPATTSDITLADFMTAVAQYNNVNPK' A
#
# COMPACT_ATOMS: atom_id res chain seq x y z
N LEU A 1 -11.25 -10.62 24.29
CA LEU A 1 -10.28 -10.49 23.19
C LEU A 1 -10.81 -9.47 22.20
N SER A 2 -10.02 -8.48 21.79
CA SER A 2 -10.35 -7.65 20.64
C SER A 2 -10.07 -8.44 19.36
N LEU A 3 -11.03 -8.50 18.44
CA LEU A 3 -10.83 -9.10 17.12
C LEU A 3 -10.10 -8.09 16.24
N VAL A 4 -8.83 -8.36 15.91
CA VAL A 4 -8.06 -7.55 14.94
C VAL A 4 -8.20 -8.20 13.57
N THR A 5 -8.62 -7.41 12.58
CA THR A 5 -8.81 -7.83 11.18
C THR A 5 -7.72 -7.23 10.29
N TRP A 6 -7.29 -7.97 9.26
CA TRP A 6 -6.15 -7.62 8.43
C TRP A 6 -6.50 -7.69 6.94
N ALA A 7 -6.07 -6.70 6.16
CA ALA A 7 -5.95 -6.80 4.71
C ALA A 7 -4.51 -7.18 4.37
N HIS A 8 -4.33 -8.29 3.65
CA HIS A 8 -3.02 -8.84 3.32
C HIS A 8 -2.64 -8.50 1.88
N ALA A 9 -1.34 -8.32 1.60
CA ALA A 9 -0.77 -8.07 0.27
C ALA A 9 -1.35 -6.82 -0.43
N VAL A 10 -1.46 -5.71 0.30
CA VAL A 10 -1.98 -4.42 -0.21
C VAL A 10 -0.93 -3.73 -1.08
N ASN A 11 -0.70 -4.28 -2.28
CA ASN A 11 0.45 -3.98 -3.14
C ASN A 11 0.12 -3.15 -4.38
N ASN A 12 -1.07 -2.55 -4.47
CA ASN A 12 -1.45 -1.66 -5.58
C ASN A 12 -2.46 -0.61 -5.12
N LYS A 13 -2.66 0.45 -5.92
CA LYS A 13 -3.58 1.56 -5.58
C LYS A 13 -5.01 1.09 -5.36
N THR A 14 -5.55 0.33 -6.29
CA THR A 14 -6.95 -0.13 -6.24
C THR A 14 -7.24 -0.90 -4.96
N TYR A 15 -6.32 -1.77 -4.54
CA TYR A 15 -6.50 -2.56 -3.33
C TYR A 15 -6.26 -1.75 -2.06
N LEU A 16 -5.32 -0.80 -2.07
CA LEU A 16 -5.18 0.15 -0.97
C LEU A 16 -6.46 0.94 -0.74
N GLU A 17 -7.06 1.48 -1.80
CA GLU A 17 -8.33 2.21 -1.73
C GLU A 17 -9.46 1.32 -1.15
N ALA A 18 -9.58 0.09 -1.65
CA ALA A 18 -10.58 -0.85 -1.14
C ALA A 18 -10.35 -1.23 0.33
N ALA A 19 -9.10 -1.43 0.74
CA ALA A 19 -8.76 -1.78 2.12
C ALA A 19 -9.02 -0.61 3.08
N LEU A 20 -8.65 0.62 2.69
CA LEU A 20 -8.95 1.83 3.46
C LEU A 20 -10.46 2.06 3.61
N ALA A 21 -11.26 1.74 2.59
CA ALA A 21 -12.72 1.85 2.64
C ALA A 21 -13.42 0.72 3.44
N SER A 22 -12.66 -0.21 4.02
CA SER A 22 -13.21 -1.38 4.72
C SER A 22 -13.04 -1.30 6.23
N GLU A 23 -13.65 -2.25 6.94
CA GLU A 23 -13.57 -2.35 8.40
C GLU A 23 -12.29 -3.03 8.91
N VAL A 24 -11.28 -3.25 8.06
CA VAL A 24 -10.01 -3.86 8.50
C VAL A 24 -9.28 -2.99 9.52
N SER A 25 -8.60 -3.61 10.47
CA SER A 25 -7.84 -2.92 11.52
C SER A 25 -6.42 -2.59 11.07
N MET A 26 -5.82 -3.47 10.26
CA MET A 26 -4.41 -3.41 9.88
C MET A 26 -4.22 -3.73 8.39
N LEU A 27 -3.17 -3.18 7.81
CA LEU A 27 -2.74 -3.45 6.43
C LEU A 27 -1.37 -4.15 6.45
N GLU A 28 -1.21 -5.21 5.68
CA GLU A 28 0.07 -5.83 5.37
C GLU A 28 0.38 -5.64 3.87
N ALA A 29 1.64 -5.30 3.56
CA ALA A 29 2.08 -5.09 2.20
C ALA A 29 3.57 -5.43 2.04
N ASP A 30 3.98 -5.73 0.81
CA ASP A 30 5.34 -6.08 0.42
C ASP A 30 6.04 -4.87 -0.21
N ILE A 31 7.34 -4.72 0.07
CA ILE A 31 8.16 -3.65 -0.51
C ILE A 31 9.28 -4.27 -1.35
N VAL A 32 9.40 -3.83 -2.59
CA VAL A 32 10.49 -4.17 -3.50
C VAL A 32 11.15 -2.90 -4.02
N LEU A 33 12.46 -2.95 -4.28
CA LEU A 33 13.13 -1.89 -5.04
C LEU A 33 12.85 -2.11 -6.53
N GLY A 34 12.09 -1.22 -7.15
CA GLY A 34 11.59 -1.41 -8.51
C GLY A 34 11.17 -0.11 -9.20
N GLN A 35 10.44 -0.22 -10.31
CA GLN A 35 10.02 0.92 -11.12
C GLN A 35 8.54 1.25 -10.93
N VAL A 36 8.18 2.52 -11.05
CA VAL A 36 6.77 2.91 -11.12
C VAL A 36 6.27 2.71 -12.55
N THR A 37 5.13 2.05 -12.72
CA THR A 37 4.56 1.76 -14.04
C THR A 37 4.45 3.02 -14.90
N GLY A 38 5.08 2.99 -16.07
CA GLY A 38 5.07 4.11 -17.03
C GLY A 38 5.93 5.32 -16.65
N LYS A 39 6.83 5.21 -15.66
CA LYS A 39 7.81 6.24 -15.34
C LYS A 39 9.23 5.73 -15.55
N ASP A 40 10.04 6.53 -16.22
CA ASP A 40 11.48 6.30 -16.33
C ASP A 40 12.21 6.85 -15.09
N GLY A 41 13.32 6.22 -14.70
CA GLY A 41 14.13 6.68 -13.59
C GLY A 41 14.93 5.56 -12.91
N PRO A 42 15.67 5.90 -11.83
CA PRO A 42 16.27 4.89 -10.98
C PRO A 42 15.18 4.13 -10.19
N PRO A 43 15.43 2.87 -9.81
CA PRO A 43 14.52 2.12 -8.95
C PRO A 43 14.24 2.84 -7.62
N VAL A 44 13.00 2.79 -7.17
CA VAL A 44 12.52 3.32 -5.89
C VAL A 44 11.79 2.23 -5.11
N PRO A 45 11.62 2.36 -3.78
CA PRO A 45 10.76 1.46 -3.02
C PRO A 45 9.31 1.54 -3.52
N ILE A 46 8.79 0.42 -3.99
CA ILE A 46 7.43 0.26 -4.49
C ILE A 46 6.70 -0.81 -3.70
N MET A 47 5.37 -0.73 -3.68
CA MET A 47 4.55 -1.79 -3.08
C MET A 47 4.38 -2.89 -4.11
N ALA A 48 5.01 -4.06 -3.91
CA ALA A 48 4.99 -5.17 -4.87
C ALA A 48 5.45 -6.46 -4.21
N HIS A 49 4.84 -7.59 -4.57
CA HIS A 49 5.31 -8.90 -4.16
C HIS A 49 6.24 -9.51 -5.21
N PRO A 50 7.43 -10.02 -4.85
CA PRO A 50 8.30 -10.72 -5.80
C PRO A 50 7.57 -11.83 -6.57
N PRO A 51 7.86 -12.04 -7.87
CA PRO A 51 8.95 -11.45 -8.64
C PRO A 51 8.60 -10.11 -9.30
N ALA A 52 7.49 -9.46 -8.93
CA ALA A 52 7.13 -8.17 -9.52
C ALA A 52 8.16 -7.09 -9.16
N THR A 53 8.65 -6.39 -10.18
CA THR A 53 9.60 -5.28 -10.07
C THR A 53 8.99 -3.95 -10.51
N THR A 54 7.68 -3.93 -10.76
CA THR A 54 6.92 -2.73 -11.12
C THR A 54 5.64 -2.63 -10.30
N SER A 55 5.20 -1.41 -10.01
CA SER A 55 3.93 -1.14 -9.32
C SER A 55 3.37 0.22 -9.72
N ASP A 56 2.08 0.40 -9.51
CA ASP A 56 1.40 1.68 -9.69
C ASP A 56 1.52 2.62 -8.48
N ILE A 57 2.10 2.15 -7.36
CA ILE A 57 2.26 2.89 -6.12
C ILE A 57 3.67 2.74 -5.52
N THR A 58 4.24 3.87 -5.11
CA THR A 58 5.49 3.92 -4.34
C THR A 58 5.22 3.70 -2.85
N LEU A 59 6.23 3.31 -2.08
CA LEU A 59 6.12 3.29 -0.60
C LEU A 59 5.75 4.66 -0.04
N ALA A 60 6.33 5.73 -0.59
CA ALA A 60 6.06 7.10 -0.15
C ALA A 60 4.58 7.49 -0.38
N ASP A 61 4.03 7.16 -1.55
CA ASP A 61 2.62 7.42 -1.87
C ASP A 61 1.70 6.56 -0.99
N PHE A 62 2.04 5.29 -0.76
CA PHE A 62 1.31 4.39 0.14
C PHE A 62 1.24 4.97 1.56
N MET A 63 2.38 5.35 2.14
CA MET A 63 2.43 5.94 3.48
C MET A 63 1.65 7.25 3.57
N THR A 64 1.75 8.09 2.54
CA THR A 64 1.01 9.36 2.46
C THR A 64 -0.49 9.11 2.46
N ALA A 65 -0.98 8.18 1.63
CA ALA A 65 -2.40 7.85 1.56
C ALA A 65 -2.94 7.28 2.88
N VAL A 66 -2.20 6.37 3.52
CA VAL A 66 -2.56 5.81 4.83
C VAL A 66 -2.60 6.90 5.92
N ALA A 67 -1.60 7.77 5.97
CA ALA A 67 -1.55 8.86 6.94
C ALA A 67 -2.71 9.85 6.74
N GLN A 68 -3.01 10.21 5.48
CA GLN A 68 -4.15 11.06 5.15
C GLN A 68 -5.48 10.43 5.58
N TYR A 69 -5.68 9.14 5.29
CA TYR A 69 -6.88 8.42 5.71
C TYR A 69 -7.03 8.43 7.24
N ASN A 70 -5.96 8.12 7.98
CA ASN A 70 -6.00 8.07 9.44
C ASN A 70 -6.24 9.45 10.08
N ASN A 71 -5.77 10.53 9.45
CA ASN A 71 -6.00 11.89 9.94
C ASN A 71 -7.48 12.32 9.86
N VAL A 72 -8.26 11.74 8.93
CA VAL A 72 -9.69 12.06 8.76
C VAL A 72 -10.62 10.98 9.30
N ASN A 73 -10.11 9.75 9.53
CA ASN A 73 -10.84 8.62 10.10
C ASN A 73 -10.13 8.07 11.36
N PRO A 74 -10.14 8.81 12.49
CA PRO A 74 -9.61 8.28 13.73
C PRO A 74 -10.43 7.05 14.17
N LYS A 75 -9.78 5.92 14.39
CA LYS A 75 -10.38 4.72 15.00
C LYS A 75 -10.38 4.79 16.52
#